data_AF-A0A059WZB7-F1
#
_entry.id   AF-A0A059WZB7-F1
#
_cell.length_a   1.000
_cell.length_b   1.000
_cell.length_c   1.000
_cell.angle_alpha   90.00
_cell.angle_beta   90.00
_cell.angle_gamma   90.00
#
_symmetry.space_group_name_H-M   'P 1'
#
loop_
_entity.id
_entity.type
_entity.pdbx_description
1 polymer ?
#
loop_
_entity_poly.entity_id
_entity_poly.type
_entity_poly.pdbx_seq_one_letter_code
_entity_poly.pdbx_strand_id
1 'polypeptide(L)'
;MIAARLSSGKDYIFLGSHAGQSIRFSEDKVRPMGRPARGVRGMDLDDKDYIVGAEVIGEEGLVLSISENGFGKRTAVGDYRLTNRGGKGVINMKTTSKTGKVVGILSVKEDSELMIVTRDGKMIRIDSGEIRQVGRSTQGVRLVRMEENDQVAAACLIPEADDKNGDDGQTNLTLQ
;
A
#
# COMPACT_ATOMS: atom_id res chain seq x y z
N MET A 1 -0.26 -5.82 -11.26
CA MET A 1 -0.67 -4.52 -10.68
C MET A 1 -0.30 -3.42 -11.65
N ILE A 2 -1.15 -2.40 -11.77
CA ILE A 2 -0.82 -1.12 -12.43
C ILE A 2 -1.16 -0.04 -11.41
N ALA A 3 -0.25 0.91 -11.20
CA ALA A 3 -0.47 2.04 -10.29
C ALA A 3 0.13 3.31 -10.88
N ALA A 4 -0.49 4.44 -10.56
CA ALA A 4 0.02 5.77 -10.81
C ALA A 4 -0.04 6.56 -9.50
N ARG A 5 0.99 7.36 -9.26
CA ARG A 5 1.13 8.26 -8.11
C ARG A 5 1.77 9.54 -8.61
N LEU A 6 1.38 10.67 -8.02
CA LEU A 6 2.06 11.94 -8.23
C LEU A 6 3.26 12.01 -7.28
N SER A 7 4.36 12.55 -7.77
CA SER A 7 5.56 12.84 -6.99
C SER A 7 6.08 14.24 -7.30
N SER A 8 6.87 14.78 -6.38
CA SER A 8 7.24 16.21 -6.32
C SER A 8 8.68 16.51 -6.76
N GLY A 9 9.48 15.49 -7.05
CA GLY A 9 10.92 15.57 -7.34
C GLY A 9 11.84 15.36 -6.12
N LYS A 10 11.28 15.24 -4.90
CA LYS A 10 12.01 15.02 -3.64
C LYS A 10 11.53 13.79 -2.85
N ASP A 11 10.62 13.02 -3.43
CA ASP A 11 10.00 11.87 -2.78
C ASP A 11 10.81 10.60 -2.99
N TYR A 12 10.42 9.56 -2.24
CA TYR A 12 10.96 8.23 -2.38
C TYR A 12 9.91 7.31 -3.01
N ILE A 13 10.36 6.45 -3.91
CA ILE A 13 9.55 5.39 -4.47
C ILE A 13 9.69 4.15 -3.59
N PHE A 14 8.56 3.64 -3.12
CA PHE A 14 8.46 2.39 -2.38
C PHE A 14 7.70 1.37 -3.22
N LEU A 15 8.33 0.23 -3.49
CA LEU A 15 7.66 -0.90 -4.14
C LEU A 15 7.67 -2.10 -3.20
N GLY A 16 6.55 -2.81 -3.11
CA GLY A 16 6.45 -4.06 -2.37
C GLY A 16 6.03 -5.21 -3.28
N SER A 17 6.64 -6.38 -3.08
CA SER A 17 6.40 -7.59 -3.86
C SER A 17 5.51 -8.60 -3.14
N HIS A 18 4.89 -9.48 -3.92
CA HIS A 18 4.03 -10.56 -3.43
C HIS A 18 4.79 -11.52 -2.50
N ALA A 19 6.07 -11.78 -2.77
CA ALA A 19 6.92 -12.62 -1.92
C ALA A 19 7.26 -11.98 -0.56
N GLY A 20 6.97 -10.69 -0.36
CA GLY A 20 7.22 -9.97 0.88
C GLY A 20 8.55 -9.23 0.91
N GLN A 21 9.12 -8.89 -0.26
CA GLN A 21 10.23 -7.95 -0.36
C GLN A 21 9.72 -6.52 -0.58
N SER A 22 10.54 -5.52 -0.28
CA SER A 22 10.33 -4.15 -0.73
C SER A 22 11.63 -3.46 -1.10
N ILE A 23 11.51 -2.45 -1.95
CA ILE A 23 12.61 -1.56 -2.31
C ILE A 23 12.19 -0.12 -2.04
N ARG A 24 13.10 0.67 -1.48
CA ARG A 24 12.94 2.12 -1.29
C ARG A 24 14.13 2.82 -1.93
N PHE A 25 13.87 3.71 -2.89
CA PHE A 25 14.89 4.51 -3.55
C PHE A 25 14.37 5.92 -3.84
N SER A 26 15.28 6.89 -3.90
CA SER A 26 14.94 8.27 -4.23
C SER A 26 14.45 8.38 -5.68
N GLU A 27 13.41 9.17 -5.92
CA GLU A 27 12.83 9.31 -7.26
C GLU A 27 13.80 9.93 -8.27
N ASP A 28 14.84 10.65 -7.81
CA ASP A 28 15.93 11.18 -8.63
C ASP A 28 16.65 10.11 -9.47
N LYS A 29 16.56 8.83 -9.07
CA LYS A 29 17.09 7.67 -9.82
C LYS A 29 16.24 7.30 -11.03
N VAL A 30 15.10 7.93 -11.21
CA VAL A 30 14.19 7.78 -12.36
C VAL A 30 14.23 9.08 -13.16
N ARG A 31 14.88 9.03 -14.32
CA ARG A 31 14.87 10.19 -15.22
C ARG A 31 13.45 10.45 -15.75
N PRO A 32 13.05 11.72 -15.93
CA PRO A 32 11.85 12.06 -16.68
C PRO A 32 11.91 11.49 -18.10
N MET A 33 10.80 10.95 -18.58
CA MET A 33 10.68 10.40 -19.92
C MET A 33 9.34 10.78 -20.52
N GLY A 34 9.27 10.90 -21.84
CA GLY A 34 8.02 11.16 -22.55
C GLY A 34 7.05 9.97 -22.46
N ARG A 35 5.78 10.24 -22.73
CA ARG A 35 4.68 9.26 -22.75
C ARG A 35 4.93 7.95 -23.54
N PRO A 36 5.62 7.95 -24.70
CA PRO A 36 5.83 6.70 -25.45
C PRO A 36 6.94 5.80 -24.87
N ALA A 37 7.60 6.19 -23.77
CA ALA A 37 8.69 5.41 -23.20
C ALA A 37 8.21 4.11 -22.55
N ARG A 38 9.06 3.07 -22.61
CA ARG A 38 8.82 1.77 -21.95
C ARG A 38 8.95 1.83 -20.41
N GLY A 39 9.56 2.89 -19.87
CA GLY A 39 9.89 3.00 -18.45
C GLY A 39 11.24 2.38 -18.08
N VAL A 40 11.51 2.30 -16.78
CA VAL A 40 12.74 1.71 -16.20
C VAL A 40 12.38 0.69 -15.13
N ARG A 41 13.28 -0.28 -14.89
CA ARG A 41 13.10 -1.28 -13.82
C ARG A 41 13.15 -0.61 -12.44
N GLY A 42 12.11 -0.80 -11.63
CA GLY A 42 12.07 -0.31 -10.24
C GLY A 42 12.68 -1.27 -9.23
N MET A 43 12.37 -2.57 -9.34
CA MET A 43 12.82 -3.64 -8.47
C MET A 43 13.24 -4.84 -9.31
N ASP A 44 14.27 -5.56 -8.88
CA ASP A 44 14.59 -6.89 -9.42
C ASP A 44 13.80 -7.94 -8.64
N LEU A 45 13.06 -8.77 -9.35
CA LEU A 45 12.13 -9.73 -8.77
C LEU A 45 12.66 -11.14 -8.97
N ASP A 46 12.31 -12.04 -8.06
CA ASP A 46 12.55 -13.47 -8.25
C ASP A 46 11.50 -14.09 -9.17
N ASP A 47 11.75 -15.31 -9.62
CA ASP A 47 10.83 -16.03 -10.50
C ASP A 47 9.45 -16.15 -9.86
N LYS A 48 8.41 -15.79 -10.63
CA LYS A 48 7.00 -15.79 -10.22
C LYS A 48 6.64 -14.76 -9.14
N ASP A 49 7.56 -13.88 -8.73
CA ASP A 49 7.24 -12.73 -7.90
C ASP A 49 6.76 -11.55 -8.76
N TYR A 50 5.97 -10.67 -8.16
CA TYR A 50 5.40 -9.50 -8.82
C TYR A 50 5.11 -8.39 -7.82
N ILE A 51 5.04 -7.16 -8.31
CA ILE A 51 4.70 -5.99 -7.48
C ILE A 51 3.22 -6.01 -7.11
N VAL A 52 2.94 -5.83 -5.82
CA VAL A 52 1.59 -5.74 -5.24
C VAL A 52 1.27 -4.35 -4.71
N GLY A 53 2.29 -3.50 -4.52
CA GLY A 53 2.07 -2.09 -4.24
C GLY A 53 3.23 -1.20 -4.67
N ALA A 54 2.89 0.03 -5.02
CA ALA A 54 3.80 1.08 -5.45
C ALA A 54 3.31 2.40 -4.85
N GLU A 55 4.10 2.98 -3.97
CA GLU A 55 3.77 4.19 -3.23
C GLU A 55 4.86 5.24 -3.40
N VAL A 56 4.43 6.50 -3.39
CA VAL A 56 5.31 7.67 -3.27
C VAL A 56 5.25 8.09 -1.81
N ILE A 57 6.39 8.05 -1.13
CA ILE A 57 6.48 8.27 0.32
C ILE A 57 7.52 9.34 0.64
N GLY A 58 7.33 10.03 1.76
CA GLY A 58 8.28 11.00 2.29
C GLY A 58 9.43 10.34 3.07
N GLU A 59 10.14 11.16 3.84
CA GLU A 59 11.16 10.67 4.79
C GLU A 59 10.54 9.94 5.98
N GLU A 60 9.37 10.41 6.40
CA GLU A 60 8.58 9.90 7.50
C GLU A 60 7.25 9.30 7.02
N GLY A 61 6.53 8.63 7.93
CA GLY A 61 5.26 7.98 7.65
C GLY A 61 5.29 6.47 7.91
N LEU A 62 4.18 5.82 7.58
CA LEU A 62 3.97 4.39 7.83
C LEU A 62 3.63 3.67 6.53
N VAL A 63 4.16 2.46 6.39
CA VAL A 63 3.76 1.52 5.35
C VAL A 63 2.96 0.39 6.00
N LEU A 64 1.72 0.25 5.56
CA LEU A 64 0.87 -0.89 5.90
C LEU A 64 1.12 -2.02 4.90
N SER A 65 1.40 -3.22 5.40
CA SER A 65 1.47 -4.45 4.62
C SER A 65 0.37 -5.41 5.04
N ILE A 66 -0.33 -5.99 4.08
CA ILE A 66 -1.44 -6.94 4.29
C ILE A 66 -1.17 -8.20 3.46
N SER A 67 -1.40 -9.36 4.07
CA SER A 67 -1.25 -10.67 3.45
C SER A 67 -2.58 -11.35 3.12
N GLU A 68 -2.54 -12.34 2.23
CA GLU A 68 -3.72 -13.07 1.75
C GLU A 68 -4.51 -13.78 2.86
N ASN A 69 -3.85 -14.21 3.95
CA ASN A 69 -4.53 -14.87 5.07
C ASN A 69 -4.96 -13.87 6.19
N GLY A 70 -5.10 -12.59 5.85
CA GLY A 70 -5.63 -11.58 6.77
C GLY A 70 -4.65 -11.13 7.86
N PHE A 71 -3.34 -11.29 7.67
CA PHE A 71 -2.33 -10.70 8.56
C PHE A 71 -1.89 -9.34 8.03
N GLY A 72 -1.51 -8.45 8.92
CA GLY A 72 -0.96 -7.16 8.54
C GLY A 72 -0.18 -6.49 9.64
N LYS A 73 0.54 -5.44 9.25
CA LYS A 73 1.35 -4.62 10.13
C LYS A 73 1.64 -3.26 9.52
N ARG A 74 1.87 -2.29 10.38
CA ARG A 74 2.44 -1.00 10.00
C ARG A 74 3.93 -1.01 10.32
N THR A 75 4.72 -0.38 9.47
CA THR A 75 6.15 -0.24 9.69
C THR A 75 6.58 1.16 9.30
N ALA A 76 7.37 1.81 10.15
CA ALA A 76 7.90 3.14 9.88
C ALA A 76 8.72 3.13 8.59
N VAL A 77 8.53 4.16 7.77
CA VAL A 77 9.30 4.36 6.54
C VAL A 77 10.80 4.37 6.83
N GLY A 78 11.22 4.97 7.95
CA GLY A 78 12.61 5.00 8.43
C GLY A 78 13.24 3.62 8.64
N ASP A 79 12.45 2.58 8.93
CA ASP A 79 12.98 1.22 9.06
C ASP A 79 13.45 0.67 7.71
N TYR A 80 12.94 1.21 6.59
CA TYR A 80 13.33 0.84 5.23
C TYR A 80 14.54 1.64 4.79
N ARG A 81 15.72 1.00 4.82
CA ARG A 81 16.95 1.58 4.31
C ARG A 81 16.80 1.94 2.83
N LEU A 82 17.47 3.01 2.42
CA LEU A 82 17.61 3.34 1.02
C LEU A 82 18.44 2.27 0.30
N THR A 83 18.03 1.97 -0.92
CA THR A 83 18.63 0.98 -1.80
C THR A 83 18.74 1.55 -3.20
N ASN A 84 19.59 0.94 -4.03
CA ASN A 84 19.66 1.33 -5.44
C ASN A 84 18.42 0.84 -6.20
N ARG A 85 17.86 1.70 -7.06
CA ARG A 85 16.78 1.32 -7.98
C ARG A 85 17.18 0.09 -8.79
N GLY A 86 16.23 -0.84 -8.94
CA GLY A 86 16.42 -2.07 -9.71
C GLY A 86 17.19 -3.16 -8.97
N GLY A 87 17.43 -3.01 -7.66
CA GLY A 87 17.92 -4.09 -6.81
C GLY A 87 16.81 -5.01 -6.29
N LYS A 88 17.20 -6.07 -5.57
CA LYS A 88 16.28 -7.03 -4.92
C LYS A 88 15.50 -6.46 -3.73
N GLY A 89 15.99 -5.37 -3.13
CA GLY A 89 15.37 -4.76 -1.96
C GLY A 89 15.72 -5.43 -0.63
N VAL A 90 14.79 -5.40 0.32
CA VAL A 90 14.88 -5.93 1.69
C VAL A 90 13.56 -6.60 2.07
N ILE A 91 13.58 -7.43 3.12
CA ILE A 91 12.35 -8.04 3.64
C ILE A 91 11.40 -6.94 4.13
N ASN A 92 10.18 -6.96 3.61
CA ASN A 92 9.07 -6.10 4.00
C ASN A 92 8.13 -6.75 5.00
N MET A 93 7.83 -8.04 4.79
CA MET A 93 7.00 -8.85 5.67
C MET A 93 7.47 -10.31 5.56
N LYS A 94 7.60 -11.00 6.68
CA LYS A 94 7.97 -12.42 6.68
C LYS A 94 6.76 -13.26 6.28
N THR A 95 6.72 -13.70 5.02
CA THR A 95 5.69 -14.60 4.51
C THR A 95 5.94 -16.04 4.95
N THR A 96 4.89 -16.74 5.35
CA THR A 96 4.91 -18.15 5.80
C THR A 96 3.63 -18.83 5.33
N SER A 97 3.51 -20.16 5.49
CA SER A 97 2.25 -20.86 5.20
C SER A 97 1.06 -20.31 6.01
N LYS A 98 1.31 -19.88 7.26
CA LYS A 98 0.28 -19.28 8.12
C LYS A 98 -0.15 -17.90 7.64
N THR A 99 0.81 -17.02 7.34
CA THR A 99 0.50 -15.64 6.95
C THR A 99 0.10 -15.50 5.48
N GLY A 100 0.57 -16.42 4.63
CA GLY A 100 0.45 -16.29 3.20
C GLY A 100 1.36 -15.19 2.63
N LYS A 101 1.19 -14.93 1.34
CA LYS A 101 1.87 -13.91 0.55
C LYS A 101 1.24 -12.53 0.73
N VAL A 102 2.00 -11.49 0.39
CA VAL A 102 1.56 -10.10 0.54
C VAL A 102 0.64 -9.74 -0.61
N VAL A 103 -0.52 -9.15 -0.32
CA VAL A 103 -1.52 -8.76 -1.33
C VAL A 103 -1.73 -7.25 -1.39
N GLY A 104 -1.38 -6.51 -0.34
CA GLY A 104 -1.55 -5.06 -0.27
C GLY A 104 -0.38 -4.36 0.41
N ILE A 105 0.01 -3.23 -0.16
CA ILE A 105 0.96 -2.29 0.42
C ILE A 105 0.36 -0.90 0.24
N LEU A 106 0.21 -0.17 1.34
CA LEU A 106 -0.39 1.16 1.36
C LEU A 106 0.47 2.08 2.21
N SER A 107 0.68 3.32 1.75
CA SER A 107 1.20 4.39 2.61
C SER A 107 0.05 4.89 3.47
N VAL A 108 0.20 4.86 4.79
CA VAL A 108 -0.88 5.22 5.73
C VAL A 108 -0.39 6.23 6.75
N LYS A 109 -1.33 6.98 7.31
CA LYS A 109 -1.14 7.78 8.52
C LYS A 109 -1.65 6.98 9.74
N GLU A 110 -1.48 7.57 10.92
CA GLU A 110 -2.03 7.01 12.16
C GLU A 110 -3.55 6.94 12.14
N ASP A 111 -4.20 7.97 11.59
CA ASP A 111 -5.65 8.19 11.55
C ASP A 111 -6.31 7.70 10.24
N SER A 112 -5.55 7.03 9.37
CA SER A 112 -6.10 6.52 8.12
C SER A 112 -7.07 5.37 8.37
N GLU A 113 -8.22 5.39 7.71
CA GLU A 113 -9.10 4.23 7.66
C GLU A 113 -8.89 3.43 6.38
N LEU A 114 -9.04 2.11 6.48
CA LEU A 114 -8.94 1.23 5.34
C LEU A 114 -10.10 0.24 5.27
N MET A 115 -10.38 -0.19 4.05
CA MET A 115 -11.30 -1.28 3.75
C MET A 115 -10.50 -2.48 3.26
N ILE A 116 -10.73 -3.64 3.86
CA ILE A 116 -10.24 -4.95 3.40
C ILE A 116 -11.41 -5.70 2.78
N VAL A 117 -11.19 -6.24 1.58
CA VAL A 117 -12.19 -7.03 0.86
C VAL A 117 -11.67 -8.44 0.66
N THR A 118 -12.45 -9.44 1.06
CA THR A 118 -12.13 -10.86 0.84
C THR A 118 -12.65 -11.34 -0.52
N ARG A 119 -12.19 -12.51 -0.98
CA ARG A 119 -12.62 -13.08 -2.27
C ARG A 119 -14.10 -13.43 -2.28
N ASP A 120 -14.63 -13.80 -1.11
CA ASP A 120 -16.05 -14.11 -0.94
C ASP A 120 -16.92 -12.84 -0.73
N GLY A 121 -16.34 -11.65 -0.88
CA GLY A 121 -17.07 -10.38 -0.87
C GLY A 121 -17.31 -9.79 0.52
N LYS A 122 -16.66 -10.29 1.58
CA LYS A 122 -16.73 -9.65 2.90
C LYS A 122 -15.91 -8.38 2.90
N MET A 123 -16.51 -7.30 3.42
CA MET A 123 -15.87 -5.99 3.55
C MET A 123 -15.65 -5.70 5.03
N ILE A 124 -14.41 -5.41 5.41
CA ILE A 124 -14.01 -5.11 6.78
C ILE A 124 -13.35 -3.74 6.82
N ARG A 125 -13.94 -2.81 7.56
CA ARG A 125 -13.34 -1.50 7.84
C ARG A 125 -12.46 -1.60 9.08
N ILE A 126 -11.25 -1.04 9.01
CA ILE A 126 -10.26 -1.04 10.09
C ILE A 126 -9.60 0.33 10.17
N ASP A 127 -9.41 0.84 11.37
CA ASP A 127 -8.55 1.99 11.64
C ASP A 127 -7.07 1.57 11.61
N SER A 128 -6.27 2.26 10.79
CA SER A 128 -4.83 2.07 10.73
C SER A 128 -4.19 2.11 12.12
N GLY A 129 -4.63 3.01 13.00
CA GLY A 129 -4.11 3.19 14.36
C GLY A 129 -4.18 1.93 15.23
N GLU A 130 -5.20 1.08 15.02
CA GLU A 130 -5.37 -0.18 15.74
C GLU A 130 -4.43 -1.28 15.23
N ILE A 131 -3.90 -1.14 14.02
CA ILE A 131 -2.97 -2.10 13.44
C ILE A 131 -1.62 -1.96 14.12
N ARG A 132 -1.08 -3.09 14.60
CA ARG A 132 0.20 -3.09 15.30
C ARG A 132 1.34 -2.55 14.43
N GLN A 133 2.06 -1.55 14.96
CA GLN A 133 3.32 -1.09 14.41
C GLN A 133 4.47 -1.99 14.88
N VAL A 134 5.20 -2.58 13.93
CA VAL A 134 6.35 -3.46 14.18
C VAL A 134 7.34 -3.39 13.03
N GLY A 135 8.57 -3.84 13.28
CA GLY A 135 9.63 -3.83 12.27
C GLY A 135 9.33 -4.66 11.01
N ARG A 136 10.12 -4.42 9.97
CA ARG A 136 9.91 -4.99 8.62
C ARG A 136 9.89 -6.52 8.60
N SER A 137 10.90 -7.19 9.18
CA SER A 137 11.08 -8.64 9.06
C SER A 137 10.14 -9.49 9.95
N THR A 138 9.03 -8.91 10.41
CA THR A 138 8.02 -9.59 11.22
C THR A 138 6.85 -10.09 10.36
N GLN A 139 6.03 -10.96 10.94
CA GLN A 139 4.81 -11.48 10.31
C GLN A 139 3.62 -10.51 10.42
N GLY A 140 3.65 -9.60 11.39
CA GLY A 140 2.49 -8.80 11.77
C GLY A 140 1.51 -9.54 12.66
N VAL A 141 0.29 -8.99 12.76
CA VAL A 141 -0.82 -9.51 13.56
C VAL A 141 -2.00 -9.85 12.66
N ARG A 142 -2.93 -10.66 13.16
CA ARG A 142 -4.16 -10.97 12.42
C ARG A 142 -5.08 -9.74 12.45
N LEU A 143 -5.44 -9.23 11.28
CA LEU A 143 -6.41 -8.15 11.10
C LEU A 143 -7.82 -8.71 10.91
N VAL A 144 -7.93 -9.76 10.11
CA VAL A 144 -9.21 -10.41 9.78
C VAL A 144 -9.05 -11.91 10.00
N ARG A 145 -10.06 -12.53 10.61
CA ARG A 145 -10.15 -13.99 10.66
C ARG A 145 -10.76 -14.48 9.36
N MET A 146 -9.96 -15.14 8.54
CA MET A 146 -10.43 -15.75 7.31
C MET A 146 -11.27 -17.00 7.58
N GLU A 147 -12.28 -17.21 6.76
CA GLU A 147 -12.98 -18.49 6.67
C GLU A 147 -12.17 -19.50 5.85
N GLU A 148 -12.59 -20.75 5.90
CA GLU A 148 -11.92 -21.82 5.15
C GLU A 148 -12.01 -21.54 3.64
N ASN A 149 -10.87 -21.61 2.95
CA ASN A 149 -10.71 -21.29 1.53
C ASN A 149 -10.95 -19.83 1.10
N ASP A 150 -11.27 -18.92 2.02
CA ASP A 150 -11.34 -17.48 1.72
C ASP A 150 -9.95 -16.83 1.87
N GLN A 151 -9.70 -15.76 1.13
CA GLN A 151 -8.47 -14.97 1.19
C GLN A 151 -8.77 -13.48 1.00
N VAL A 152 -7.91 -12.62 1.53
CA VAL A 152 -7.94 -11.20 1.21
C VAL A 152 -7.72 -11.02 -0.30
N ALA A 153 -8.65 -10.34 -0.95
CA ALA A 153 -8.59 -10.02 -2.37
C ALA A 153 -7.94 -8.64 -2.60
N ALA A 154 -8.29 -7.66 -1.79
CA ALA A 154 -7.80 -6.29 -1.91
C ALA A 154 -7.86 -5.54 -0.57
N ALA A 155 -7.10 -4.46 -0.48
CA ALA A 155 -7.25 -3.46 0.55
C ALA A 155 -7.07 -2.06 -0.05
N CYS A 156 -7.82 -1.08 0.42
CA CYS A 156 -7.72 0.31 0.00
C CYS A 156 -7.95 1.27 1.16
N LEU A 157 -7.49 2.51 1.01
CA LEU A 157 -7.79 3.58 1.95
C LEU A 157 -9.19 4.12 1.68
N ILE A 158 -9.89 4.45 2.77
CA ILE A 158 -11.15 5.17 2.73
C ILE A 158 -10.78 6.66 2.69
N PRO A 159 -11.23 7.41 1.67
CA PRO A 159 -11.03 8.86 1.66
C PRO A 159 -11.70 9.49 2.88
N GLU A 160 -11.01 10.43 3.51
CA GLU A 160 -11.63 11.30 4.51
C GLU A 160 -12.84 12.00 3.86
N ALA A 161 -13.99 11.98 4.52
CA ALA A 161 -15.14 12.72 4.04
C ALA A 161 -14.81 14.22 4.17
N ASP A 162 -14.87 14.95 3.06
CA ASP A 162 -14.93 16.40 3.11
C ASP A 162 -16.25 16.76 3.82
N ASP A 163 -16.19 17.11 5.11
CA ASP A 163 -17.29 17.76 5.84
C ASP A 163 -17.52 19.18 5.27
N LYS A 164 -17.94 19.25 4.01
CA LYS A 164 -18.62 20.42 3.47
C LYS A 164 -20.09 20.24 3.81
N ASN A 165 -20.47 20.68 5.00
CA ASN A 165 -21.85 21.03 5.30
C ASN A 165 -22.33 22.02 4.22
N GLY A 166 -23.05 21.50 3.23
CA GLY A 166 -23.76 22.29 2.24
C GLY A 166 -24.95 22.94 2.94
N ASP A 167 -24.83 24.23 3.19
CA ASP A 167 -25.96 25.13 3.37
C ASP A 167 -26.80 25.08 2.07
N ASP A 168 -27.95 24.41 2.13
CA ASP A 168 -28.89 24.24 1.01
C ASP A 168 -29.51 25.59 0.60
N GLY A 169 -28.78 26.33 -0.24
CA GLY A 169 -29.33 27.45 -1.00
C GLY A 169 -30.33 26.96 -2.03
N GLN A 170 -31.62 26.95 -1.67
CA GLN A 170 -32.76 26.81 -2.57
C GLN A 170 -32.58 27.69 -3.82
N THR A 171 -32.36 27.07 -4.97
CA THR A 171 -32.57 27.72 -6.27
C THR A 171 -33.88 27.20 -6.84
N ASN A 172 -34.94 27.98 -6.63
CA ASN A 172 -36.19 27.84 -7.37
C ASN A 172 -35.91 28.01 -8.87
N LEU A 173 -36.05 26.93 -9.64
CA LEU A 173 -36.12 26.97 -11.09
C LEU A 173 -37.47 27.56 -11.50
N THR A 174 -37.50 28.85 -11.82
CA THR A 174 -38.61 29.45 -12.58
C THR A 174 -38.41 29.11 -14.05
N LEU A 175 -39.25 28.21 -14.56
CA LEU A 175 -39.44 27.97 -16.00
C LEU A 175 -40.16 29.19 -16.61
N GLN A 176 -39.51 29.84 -17.57
CA GLN A 176 -40.14 30.48 -18.74
C GLN A 176 -39.25 30.27 -19.96
#